data_AF-A0A1L9U2H2-F1
#
_entry.id   AF-A0A1L9U2H2-F1
#
_cell.length_a   1.000
_cell.length_b   1.000
_cell.length_c   1.000
_cell.angle_alpha   90.00
_cell.angle_beta   90.00
_cell.angle_gamma   90.00
#
_symmetry.space_group_name_H-M   'P 1'
#
loop_
_entity.id
_entity.type
_entity.pdbx_description
1 polymer ?
#
loop_
_entity_poly.entity_id
_entity_poly.type
_entity_poly.pdbx_seq_one_letter_code
_entity_poly.pdbx_strand_id
1 'polypeptide(L)'
;MYGAFPCQYPGCNARYRRKEHLKRHEGSKHAQLQAFVCSICGSQYRRSDTLRRHVQRRHKTTEPLDRARRACAGCHIGKSRCEGGVPCDECVRRNIPCSFQVKGGIAEQERFRNQIPLSSSANPERSREFYWEKRKQYVDRYFEVFHPRWPFIHKGTFNLHQETPLLLQAIVAIGMWTSRELPVQSAAVELHDKLDCAIRDQREKWDASEVEGACSNCFWPIATYQAILLHIIFSALTRSGGIVNLDLKASISAEDFTLLKSLVGSCRRLGMFSYPNMLAKYKETDLPPFVWVGVEEFKRFNISLYKLCGQLSSAGPGDKPLLSASELQFPLPSNDPMWNSTGKEDWHAYAKEENMVSLNNEFREKWISKCADILGFLAS
;
A
#
# COMPACT_ATOMS: atom_id res chain seq x y z
N MET A 1 -22.52 -14.88 46.00
CA MET A 1 -21.21 -14.19 45.96
C MET A 1 -20.57 -14.46 44.60
N TYR A 2 -20.54 -13.49 43.68
CA TYR A 2 -19.96 -13.70 42.35
C TYR A 2 -18.44 -13.45 42.39
N GLY A 3 -17.66 -14.49 42.09
CA GLY A 3 -16.20 -14.50 42.18
C GLY A 3 -15.53 -13.47 41.27
N ALA A 4 -14.53 -12.76 41.80
CA ALA A 4 -13.68 -11.88 41.02
C ALA A 4 -12.80 -12.69 40.06
N PHE A 5 -12.57 -12.18 38.85
CA PHE A 5 -11.68 -12.73 37.82
C PHE A 5 -10.26 -12.17 38.01
N PRO A 6 -9.31 -12.94 38.56
CA PRO A 6 -7.92 -12.51 38.69
C PRO A 6 -7.17 -12.63 37.35
N CYS A 7 -6.22 -11.73 37.12
CA CYS A 7 -5.25 -11.86 36.04
C CYS A 7 -4.25 -12.98 36.35
N GLN A 8 -3.96 -13.81 35.37
CA GLN A 8 -3.09 -14.99 35.50
C GLN A 8 -1.63 -14.70 35.09
N TYR A 9 -1.29 -13.44 34.79
CA TYR A 9 0.05 -13.06 34.33
C TYR A 9 1.05 -13.00 35.51
N PRO A 10 2.24 -13.63 35.42
CA PRO A 10 3.22 -13.65 36.50
C PRO A 10 3.58 -12.24 36.98
N GLY A 11 3.43 -11.97 38.28
CA GLY A 11 3.69 -10.66 38.89
C GLY A 11 2.54 -9.64 38.77
N CYS A 12 1.38 -10.01 38.23
CA CYS A 12 0.21 -9.12 38.15
C CYS A 12 -0.92 -9.51 39.12
N ASN A 13 -1.18 -8.67 40.12
CA ASN A 13 -2.21 -8.91 41.15
C ASN A 13 -3.60 -8.28 40.82
N ALA A 14 -3.85 -7.92 39.56
CA ALA A 14 -5.09 -7.26 39.18
C ALA A 14 -6.29 -8.23 39.21
N ARG A 15 -7.40 -7.81 39.85
CA ARG A 15 -8.64 -8.60 39.93
C ARG A 15 -9.83 -7.76 39.48
N TYR A 16 -10.70 -8.34 38.66
CA TYR A 16 -11.83 -7.64 38.09
C TYR A 16 -13.15 -8.34 38.39
N ARG A 17 -14.20 -7.57 38.63
CA ARG A 17 -15.55 -8.12 38.85
C ARG A 17 -16.20 -8.69 37.58
N ARG A 18 -15.67 -8.36 36.39
CA ARG A 18 -16.19 -8.84 35.10
C ARG A 18 -15.06 -9.30 34.19
N LYS A 19 -15.31 -10.40 33.48
CA LYS A 19 -14.37 -11.02 32.52
C LYS A 19 -13.96 -10.07 31.39
N GLU A 20 -14.84 -9.16 30.97
CA GLU A 20 -14.55 -8.14 29.95
C GLU A 20 -13.45 -7.17 30.39
N HIS A 21 -13.47 -6.74 31.66
CA HIS A 21 -12.44 -5.84 32.20
C HIS A 21 -11.10 -6.55 32.36
N LEU A 22 -11.11 -7.83 32.71
CA LEU A 22 -9.90 -8.66 32.75
C LEU A 22 -9.30 -8.82 31.35
N LYS A 23 -10.09 -9.19 30.34
CA LYS A 23 -9.61 -9.30 28.95
C LYS A 23 -9.01 -7.98 28.43
N ARG A 24 -9.63 -6.85 28.78
CA ARG A 24 -9.10 -5.52 28.43
C ARG A 24 -7.78 -5.22 29.14
N HIS A 25 -7.65 -5.61 30.39
CA HIS A 25 -6.41 -5.47 31.15
C HIS A 25 -5.28 -6.31 30.54
N GLU A 26 -5.54 -7.59 30.28
CA GLU A 26 -4.60 -8.51 29.64
C GLU A 26 -4.16 -7.99 28.26
N GLY A 27 -5.12 -7.53 27.44
CA GLY A 27 -4.84 -6.96 26.12
C GLY A 27 -4.07 -5.63 26.13
N SER A 28 -4.06 -4.88 27.24
CA SER A 28 -3.47 -3.53 27.30
C SER A 28 -2.18 -3.44 28.12
N LYS A 29 -1.95 -4.40 29.02
CA LYS A 29 -0.80 -4.46 29.92
C LYS A 29 0.11 -5.65 29.66
N HIS A 30 -0.42 -6.76 29.15
CA HIS A 30 0.32 -8.02 28.99
C HIS A 30 0.44 -8.47 27.54
N ALA A 31 -0.49 -8.10 26.68
CA ALA A 31 -0.38 -8.30 25.23
C ALA A 31 0.35 -7.12 24.59
N GLN A 32 1.47 -7.39 23.92
CA GLN A 32 2.12 -6.46 22.99
C GLN A 32 1.33 -6.40 21.67
N LEU A 33 0.05 -6.03 21.73
CA LEU A 33 -0.72 -5.76 20.51
C LEU A 33 -0.23 -4.45 19.89
N GLN A 34 0.02 -4.54 18.59
CA GLN A 34 0.43 -3.46 17.69
C GLN A 34 -0.30 -2.16 18.02
N ALA A 35 0.46 -1.09 18.29
CA ALA A 35 -0.12 0.21 18.60
C ALA A 35 -0.88 0.74 17.36
N PHE A 36 -2.06 1.30 17.58
CA PHE A 36 -2.83 2.01 16.57
C PHE A 36 -2.12 3.34 16.26
N VAL A 37 -1.46 3.40 15.11
CA VAL A 37 -0.68 4.55 14.69
C VAL A 37 -1.56 5.52 13.91
N CYS A 38 -1.47 6.81 14.23
CA CYS A 38 -2.12 7.83 13.44
C CYS A 38 -1.46 7.94 12.07
N SER A 39 -2.22 7.67 11.01
CA SER A 39 -1.75 7.80 9.62
C SER A 39 -1.40 9.23 9.22
N ILE A 40 -1.82 10.24 9.99
CA ILE A 40 -1.58 11.66 9.69
C ILE A 40 -0.33 12.20 10.41
N CYS A 41 0.03 11.68 11.58
CA CYS A 41 1.19 12.21 12.34
C CYS A 41 2.03 11.17 13.08
N GLY A 42 1.82 9.88 12.83
CA GLY A 42 2.61 8.80 13.42
C GLY A 42 2.40 8.58 14.93
N SER A 43 1.53 9.35 15.60
CA SER A 43 1.28 9.19 17.04
C SER A 43 0.66 7.82 17.35
N GLN A 44 1.28 7.08 18.27
CA GLN A 44 0.90 5.71 18.61
C GLN A 44 -0.10 5.68 19.78
N TYR A 45 -1.17 4.91 19.61
CA TYR A 45 -2.23 4.75 20.59
C TYR A 45 -2.47 3.29 20.89
N ARG A 46 -2.64 2.94 22.17
CA ARG A 46 -2.92 1.55 22.56
C ARG A 46 -4.34 1.10 22.18
N ARG A 47 -5.21 2.03 21.73
CA ARG A 47 -6.62 1.76 21.39
C ARG A 47 -7.09 2.65 20.23
N SER A 48 -7.98 2.11 19.39
CA SER A 48 -8.57 2.79 18.23
C SER A 48 -9.40 4.04 18.59
N ASP A 49 -10.09 4.04 19.74
CA ASP A 49 -10.90 5.17 20.20
C ASP A 49 -10.06 6.39 20.61
N THR A 50 -8.89 6.15 21.20
CA THR A 50 -7.92 7.21 21.50
C THR A 50 -7.26 7.77 20.25
N LEU A 51 -6.96 6.91 19.27
CA LEU A 51 -6.47 7.34 17.96
C LEU A 51 -7.51 8.21 17.25
N ARG A 52 -8.77 7.78 17.19
CA ARG A 52 -9.87 8.54 16.57
C ARG A 52 -10.05 9.92 17.20
N ARG A 53 -9.98 10.02 18.53
CA ARG A 53 -10.07 11.30 19.24
C ARG A 53 -8.88 12.20 18.92
N HIS A 54 -7.68 11.62 18.82
CA HIS A 54 -6.49 12.36 18.41
C HIS A 54 -6.66 12.92 16.99
N VAL A 55 -7.09 12.10 16.02
CA VAL A 55 -7.30 12.52 14.64
C VAL A 55 -8.31 13.67 14.56
N GLN A 56 -9.45 13.52 15.23
CA GLN A 56 -10.50 14.55 15.25
C GLN A 56 -10.03 15.89 15.83
N ARG A 57 -9.20 15.86 16.89
CA ARG A 57 -8.79 17.07 17.61
C ARG A 57 -7.55 17.74 17.03
N ARG A 58 -6.63 16.97 16.46
CA ARG A 58 -5.31 17.46 16.01
C ARG A 58 -5.25 17.67 14.50
N HIS A 59 -6.07 16.96 13.72
CA HIS A 59 -5.99 16.98 12.25
C HIS A 59 -7.25 17.54 11.57
N LYS A 60 -8.25 17.99 12.34
CA LYS A 60 -9.46 18.71 11.89
C LYS A 60 -10.08 18.18 10.58
N THR A 61 -10.04 16.87 10.33
CA THR A 61 -10.66 16.26 9.15
C THR A 61 -12.18 16.39 9.26
N THR A 62 -12.77 17.16 8.35
CA THR A 62 -14.21 17.27 8.09
C THR A 62 -14.62 16.28 6.99
N GLU A 63 -14.33 15.00 7.20
CA GLU A 63 -15.13 13.94 6.58
C GLU A 63 -16.27 13.64 7.56
N PRO A 64 -17.55 13.69 7.16
CA PRO A 64 -18.64 13.31 8.02
C PRO A 64 -18.63 11.78 8.16
N LEU A 65 -17.78 11.25 9.05
CA LEU A 65 -18.12 10.02 9.75
C LEU A 65 -19.22 10.41 10.72
N ASP A 66 -20.44 10.47 10.20
CA ASP A 66 -21.66 10.74 10.95
C ASP A 66 -21.56 10.02 12.29
N ARG A 67 -21.67 10.79 13.37
CA ARG A 67 -21.91 10.22 14.70
C ARG A 67 -23.07 9.26 14.51
N ALA A 68 -22.87 7.97 14.77
CA ALA A 68 -23.95 6.99 14.80
C ALA A 68 -24.99 7.45 15.84
N ARG A 69 -25.95 8.28 15.41
CA ARG A 69 -27.12 8.63 16.22
C ARG A 69 -28.12 7.47 16.25
N ARG A 70 -27.88 6.40 15.49
CA ARG A 70 -28.59 5.12 15.63
C ARG A 70 -27.63 3.96 15.49
N ALA A 71 -27.78 2.99 16.39
CA ALA A 71 -27.17 1.68 16.22
C ALA A 71 -27.73 1.01 14.96
N CYS A 72 -26.90 0.27 14.22
CA CYS A 72 -27.39 -0.57 13.12
C CYS A 72 -28.46 -1.54 13.61
N ALA A 73 -29.32 -2.04 12.71
CA ALA A 73 -30.43 -2.91 13.07
C ALA A 73 -29.96 -4.14 13.88
N GLY A 74 -28.83 -4.74 13.51
CA GLY A 74 -28.24 -5.88 14.22
C GLY A 74 -27.81 -5.55 15.66
N CYS A 75 -27.17 -4.42 15.88
CA CYS A 75 -26.78 -3.97 17.22
C CYS A 75 -27.98 -3.47 18.04
N HIS A 76 -29.00 -2.90 17.39
CA HIS A 76 -30.24 -2.47 18.04
C HIS A 76 -31.07 -3.67 18.54
N ILE A 77 -31.27 -4.69 17.69
CA ILE A 77 -31.95 -5.94 18.05
C ILE A 77 -31.15 -6.69 19.12
N GLY A 78 -29.82 -6.73 18.95
CA GLY A 78 -28.90 -7.36 19.90
C GLY A 78 -28.67 -6.58 21.20
N LYS A 79 -29.34 -5.43 21.39
CA LYS A 79 -29.18 -4.46 22.50
C LYS A 79 -27.71 -4.20 22.85
N SER A 80 -26.84 -4.16 21.85
CA SER A 80 -25.39 -3.96 22.00
C SER A 80 -24.98 -2.59 21.46
N ARG A 81 -23.91 -2.04 22.05
CA ARG A 81 -23.38 -0.75 21.62
C ARG A 81 -22.82 -0.86 20.20
N CYS A 82 -23.30 -0.02 19.28
CA CYS A 82 -22.83 0.03 17.89
C CYS A 82 -21.74 1.10 17.76
N GLU A 83 -20.57 0.73 17.25
CA GLU A 83 -19.43 1.65 17.12
C GLU A 83 -19.38 2.40 15.78
N GLY A 84 -20.34 2.11 14.88
CA GLY A 84 -20.39 2.64 13.51
C GLY A 84 -19.55 1.83 12.53
N GLY A 85 -19.61 2.18 11.23
CA GLY A 85 -18.99 1.44 10.12
C GLY A 85 -19.97 0.51 9.40
N VAL A 86 -19.78 0.31 8.09
CA VAL A 86 -20.60 -0.61 7.28
C VAL A 86 -19.71 -1.71 6.69
N PRO A 87 -19.78 -2.96 7.21
CA PRO A 87 -20.48 -3.39 8.42
C PRO A 87 -19.75 -2.96 9.70
N CYS A 88 -20.48 -2.78 10.81
CA CYS A 88 -19.87 -2.39 12.09
C CYS A 88 -19.19 -3.58 12.77
N ASP A 89 -18.09 -3.31 13.47
CA ASP A 89 -17.21 -4.34 14.05
C ASP A 89 -17.95 -5.30 15.00
N GLU A 90 -18.96 -4.83 15.74
CA GLU A 90 -19.72 -5.68 16.67
C GLU A 90 -20.67 -6.64 15.94
N CYS A 91 -21.23 -6.25 14.79
CA CYS A 91 -22.01 -7.15 13.95
C CYS A 91 -21.11 -8.18 13.25
N VAL A 92 -19.92 -7.77 12.83
CA VAL A 92 -18.90 -8.68 12.26
C VAL A 92 -18.47 -9.72 13.31
N ARG A 93 -18.16 -9.28 14.52
CA ARG A 93 -17.73 -10.16 15.63
C ARG A 93 -18.80 -11.15 16.07
N ARG A 94 -20.08 -10.74 16.00
CA ARG A 94 -21.23 -11.59 16.33
C ARG A 94 -21.74 -12.39 15.14
N ASN A 95 -21.14 -12.21 13.97
CA ASN A 95 -21.55 -12.83 12.72
C ASN A 95 -23.05 -12.63 12.43
N ILE A 96 -23.56 -11.41 12.59
CA ILE A 96 -24.95 -11.04 12.32
C ILE A 96 -25.03 -9.92 11.28
N PRO A 97 -26.09 -9.88 10.46
CA PRO A 97 -26.24 -8.86 9.41
C PRO A 97 -26.28 -7.43 9.97
N CYS A 98 -25.44 -6.55 9.42
CA CYS A 98 -25.36 -5.14 9.79
C CYS A 98 -26.06 -4.26 8.74
N SER A 99 -27.23 -3.69 9.05
CA SER A 99 -27.93 -2.78 8.15
C SER A 99 -28.21 -1.42 8.79
N PHE A 100 -28.07 -0.36 8.00
CA PHE A 100 -28.47 1.01 8.32
C PHE A 100 -29.54 1.44 7.30
N GLN A 101 -30.77 1.73 7.75
CA GLN A 101 -31.83 2.22 6.86
C GLN A 101 -31.61 3.70 6.56
N VAL A 102 -31.35 4.04 5.30
CA VAL A 102 -31.27 5.42 4.81
C VAL A 102 -32.69 5.89 4.49
N LYS A 103 -33.21 6.91 5.19
CA LYS A 103 -34.36 7.68 4.73
C LYS A 103 -33.84 8.97 4.08
N GLY A 104 -33.83 9.02 2.74
CA GLY A 104 -33.69 10.26 1.99
C GLY A 104 -35.05 10.95 1.85
N GLY A 105 -35.10 12.26 2.06
CA GLY A 105 -36.22 13.11 1.65
C GLY A 105 -35.95 13.73 0.28
N ILE A 106 -36.86 13.46 -0.68
CA ILE A 106 -37.54 14.36 -1.65
C ILE A 106 -36.66 15.42 -2.36
N ALA A 107 -36.56 15.60 -3.68
CA ALA A 107 -37.47 15.41 -4.83
C ALA A 107 -36.68 15.38 -6.16
N GLU A 108 -37.42 15.15 -7.27
CA GLU A 108 -37.03 15.24 -8.70
C GLU A 108 -36.44 13.97 -9.33
N GLN A 109 -37.33 13.11 -9.81
CA GLN A 109 -37.48 12.81 -11.25
C GLN A 109 -38.61 11.80 -11.45
N GLU A 110 -39.85 12.27 -11.33
CA GLU A 110 -40.97 11.61 -11.98
C GLU A 110 -40.91 11.96 -13.47
N ARG A 111 -40.42 11.03 -14.29
CA ARG A 111 -40.77 10.82 -15.70
C ARG A 111 -39.88 9.72 -16.23
N PHE A 112 -40.26 8.48 -16.00
CA PHE A 112 -40.11 7.30 -16.88
C PHE A 112 -40.56 6.07 -16.11
N ARG A 113 -41.79 6.13 -15.58
CA ARG A 113 -42.52 4.94 -15.15
C ARG A 113 -43.35 4.51 -16.34
N ASN A 114 -42.86 3.51 -17.08
CA ASN A 114 -43.65 2.42 -17.64
C ASN A 114 -42.79 1.59 -18.58
N GLN A 115 -42.28 0.47 -18.06
CA GLN A 115 -42.41 -0.90 -18.59
C GLN A 115 -41.18 -1.73 -18.18
N ILE A 116 -41.45 -3.01 -17.89
CA ILE A 116 -40.55 -4.16 -17.65
C ILE A 116 -40.44 -4.60 -16.16
N PRO A 117 -40.58 -5.92 -15.88
CA PRO A 117 -41.19 -6.45 -14.66
C PRO A 117 -40.23 -6.65 -13.49
N LEU A 118 -40.82 -6.72 -12.28
CA LEU A 118 -40.18 -7.21 -11.07
C LEU A 118 -39.47 -8.56 -11.29
N SER A 119 -38.16 -8.64 -11.05
CA SER A 119 -37.56 -9.85 -10.48
C SER A 119 -36.17 -9.60 -9.86
N SER A 120 -35.98 -10.26 -8.72
CA SER A 120 -34.75 -10.49 -7.95
C SER A 120 -34.22 -9.34 -7.07
N SER A 121 -34.58 -9.43 -5.79
CA SER A 121 -33.80 -8.93 -4.66
C SER A 121 -32.37 -9.51 -4.71
N ALA A 122 -31.39 -8.73 -5.17
CA ALA A 122 -29.99 -9.10 -5.07
C ALA A 122 -29.54 -9.10 -3.61
N ASN A 123 -29.03 -10.24 -3.13
CA ASN A 123 -28.57 -10.43 -1.76
C ASN A 123 -27.23 -9.66 -1.54
N PRO A 124 -27.13 -8.71 -0.59
CA PRO A 124 -25.95 -7.83 -0.44
C PRO A 124 -24.62 -8.58 -0.20
N GLU A 125 -24.67 -9.75 0.43
CA GLU A 125 -23.50 -10.58 0.72
C GLU A 125 -22.91 -11.20 -0.56
N ARG A 126 -23.77 -11.69 -1.45
CA ARG A 126 -23.38 -12.26 -2.75
C ARG A 126 -22.75 -11.22 -3.67
N SER A 127 -23.21 -9.97 -3.60
CA SER A 127 -22.58 -8.86 -4.32
C SER A 127 -21.18 -8.55 -3.79
N ARG A 128 -20.98 -8.55 -2.46
CA ARG A 128 -19.69 -8.24 -1.83
C ARG A 128 -18.63 -9.30 -2.12
N GLU A 129 -19.00 -10.58 -2.07
CA GLU A 129 -18.12 -11.69 -2.44
C GLU A 129 -17.70 -11.60 -3.91
N PHE A 130 -18.66 -11.32 -4.80
CA PHE A 130 -18.38 -11.12 -6.22
C PHE A 130 -17.42 -9.95 -6.51
N TYR A 131 -17.57 -8.82 -5.83
CA TYR A 131 -16.62 -7.70 -5.94
C TYR A 131 -15.22 -8.07 -5.47
N TRP A 132 -15.12 -8.90 -4.44
CA TRP A 132 -13.84 -9.35 -3.89
C TRP A 132 -13.13 -10.33 -4.82
N GLU A 133 -13.84 -11.30 -5.36
CA GLU A 133 -13.31 -12.26 -6.33
C GLU A 133 -12.77 -11.56 -7.58
N LYS A 134 -13.53 -10.59 -8.12
CA LYS A 134 -13.05 -9.75 -9.23
C LYS A 134 -11.80 -8.97 -8.88
N ARG A 135 -11.75 -8.35 -7.69
CA ARG A 135 -10.56 -7.62 -7.24
C ARG A 135 -9.35 -8.55 -7.16
N LYS A 136 -9.52 -9.74 -6.57
CA LYS A 136 -8.47 -10.74 -6.48
C LYS A 136 -7.99 -11.15 -7.88
N GLN A 137 -8.90 -11.40 -8.82
CA GLN A 137 -8.58 -11.75 -10.20
C GLN A 137 -7.67 -10.69 -10.87
N TYR A 138 -7.97 -9.40 -10.70
CA TYR A 138 -7.13 -8.34 -11.26
C TYR A 138 -5.75 -8.26 -10.58
N VAL A 139 -5.68 -8.49 -9.27
CA VAL A 139 -4.39 -8.56 -8.56
C VAL A 139 -3.57 -9.77 -9.00
N ASP A 140 -4.18 -10.95 -9.15
CA ASP A 140 -3.52 -12.13 -9.68
C ASP A 140 -2.96 -11.84 -11.09
N ARG A 141 -3.76 -11.19 -11.94
CA ARG A 141 -3.36 -10.79 -13.28
C ARG A 141 -2.16 -9.84 -13.30
N TYR A 142 -2.10 -8.89 -12.36
CA TYR A 142 -0.94 -8.02 -12.18
C TYR A 142 0.33 -8.84 -11.92
N PHE A 143 0.28 -9.78 -10.97
CA PHE A 143 1.44 -10.61 -10.62
C PHE A 143 1.84 -11.59 -11.73
N GLU A 144 0.91 -12.00 -12.58
CA GLU A 144 1.16 -12.91 -13.70
C GLU A 144 1.74 -12.21 -14.93
N VAL A 145 1.24 -11.02 -15.28
CA VAL A 145 1.54 -10.37 -16.57
C VAL A 145 2.48 -9.19 -16.43
N PHE A 146 2.30 -8.35 -15.41
CA PHE A 146 3.06 -7.11 -15.26
C PHE A 146 4.31 -7.29 -14.40
N HIS A 147 4.14 -7.90 -13.22
CA HIS A 147 5.20 -8.07 -12.22
C HIS A 147 6.49 -8.74 -12.76
N PRO A 148 6.44 -9.75 -13.66
CA PRO A 148 7.67 -10.34 -14.20
C PRO A 148 8.59 -9.35 -14.95
N ARG A 149 8.05 -8.23 -15.45
CA ARG A 149 8.81 -7.17 -16.16
C ARG A 149 9.14 -5.97 -15.28
N TRP A 150 8.42 -5.83 -14.17
CA TRP A 150 8.51 -4.73 -13.21
C TRP A 150 8.42 -5.28 -11.77
N PRO A 151 9.43 -6.07 -11.31
CA PRO A 151 9.31 -6.88 -10.10
C PRO A 151 9.64 -6.11 -8.82
N PHE A 152 8.95 -5.00 -8.56
CA PHE A 152 9.23 -4.12 -7.41
C PHE A 152 8.20 -4.17 -6.27
N ILE A 153 7.19 -5.05 -6.38
CA ILE A 153 6.24 -5.38 -5.30
C ILE A 153 6.51 -6.80 -4.83
N HIS A 154 6.74 -7.02 -3.55
CA HIS A 154 7.00 -8.35 -3.03
C HIS A 154 5.70 -9.18 -2.93
N LYS A 155 5.59 -10.24 -3.74
CA LYS A 155 4.37 -11.08 -3.78
C LYS A 155 4.09 -11.77 -2.44
N GLY A 156 5.12 -12.20 -1.72
CA GLY A 156 4.96 -12.94 -0.46
C GLY A 156 4.46 -12.11 0.73
N THR A 157 4.71 -10.80 0.73
CA THR A 157 4.24 -9.89 1.81
C THR A 157 3.01 -9.08 1.42
N PHE A 158 2.67 -9.03 0.13
CA PHE A 158 1.48 -8.36 -0.35
C PHE A 158 0.21 -9.02 0.22
N ASN A 159 -0.63 -8.22 0.89
CA ASN A 159 -1.90 -8.71 1.45
C ASN A 159 -3.07 -7.86 0.94
N LEU A 160 -3.93 -8.48 0.13
CA LEU A 160 -5.06 -7.83 -0.51
C LEU A 160 -6.03 -7.13 0.46
N HIS A 161 -6.09 -7.57 1.71
CA HIS A 161 -6.98 -7.01 2.75
C HIS A 161 -6.33 -5.94 3.62
N GLN A 162 -5.00 -5.87 3.66
CA GLN A 162 -4.24 -5.01 4.57
C GLN A 162 -3.39 -3.96 3.85
N GLU A 163 -3.24 -4.09 2.52
CA GLU A 163 -2.46 -3.16 1.72
C GLU A 163 -3.04 -1.74 1.74
N THR A 164 -2.17 -0.75 1.57
CA THR A 164 -2.60 0.63 1.47
C THR A 164 -3.57 0.82 0.29
N PRO A 165 -4.65 1.61 0.44
CA PRO A 165 -5.64 1.79 -0.62
C PRO A 165 -5.00 2.28 -1.94
N LEU A 166 -4.03 3.19 -1.85
CA LEU A 166 -3.38 3.78 -3.03
C LEU A 166 -2.60 2.72 -3.84
N LEU A 167 -1.75 1.92 -3.18
CA LEU A 167 -0.98 0.87 -3.85
C LEU A 167 -1.89 -0.22 -4.39
N LEU A 168 -2.90 -0.63 -3.61
CA LEU A 168 -3.85 -1.65 -4.06
C LEU A 168 -4.62 -1.21 -5.30
N GLN A 169 -5.14 0.03 -5.32
CA GLN A 169 -5.86 0.53 -6.49
C GLN A 169 -4.94 0.64 -7.73
N ALA A 170 -3.68 1.04 -7.57
CA ALA A 170 -2.72 1.08 -8.68
C ALA A 170 -2.45 -0.31 -9.28
N ILE A 171 -2.27 -1.33 -8.43
CA ILE A 171 -2.12 -2.74 -8.83
C ILE A 171 -3.38 -3.23 -9.55
N VAL A 172 -4.56 -2.93 -9.00
CA VAL A 172 -5.84 -3.31 -9.61
C VAL A 172 -6.03 -2.64 -10.97
N ALA A 173 -5.69 -1.36 -11.12
CA ALA A 173 -5.78 -0.65 -12.40
C ALA A 173 -4.93 -1.32 -13.48
N ILE A 174 -3.68 -1.65 -13.18
CA ILE A 174 -2.80 -2.38 -14.12
C ILE A 174 -3.34 -3.79 -14.41
N GLY A 175 -3.83 -4.51 -13.40
CA GLY A 175 -4.47 -5.82 -13.55
C GLY A 175 -5.70 -5.78 -14.47
N MET A 176 -6.55 -4.77 -14.30
CA MET A 176 -7.70 -4.49 -15.16
C MET A 176 -7.24 -4.16 -16.59
N TRP A 177 -6.22 -3.33 -16.76
CA TRP A 177 -5.71 -2.97 -18.08
C TRP A 177 -5.15 -4.16 -18.86
N THR A 178 -4.45 -5.05 -18.16
CA THR A 178 -3.82 -6.25 -18.73
C THR A 178 -4.80 -7.42 -18.99
N SER A 179 -6.07 -7.30 -18.59
CA SER A 179 -7.12 -8.27 -18.95
C SER A 179 -7.50 -8.21 -20.44
N ARG A 180 -7.28 -7.04 -21.08
CA ARG A 180 -7.65 -6.74 -22.49
C ARG A 180 -9.15 -6.75 -22.79
N GLU A 181 -9.99 -6.70 -21.76
CA GLU A 181 -11.44 -6.51 -21.92
C GLU A 181 -11.75 -5.01 -22.02
N LEU A 182 -12.25 -4.53 -23.17
CA LEU A 182 -12.46 -3.09 -23.41
C LEU A 182 -13.23 -2.36 -22.30
N PRO A 183 -14.36 -2.88 -21.76
CA PRO A 183 -15.08 -2.21 -20.68
C PRO A 183 -14.25 -2.13 -19.39
N VAL A 184 -13.43 -3.14 -19.12
CA VAL A 184 -12.54 -3.22 -17.95
C VAL A 184 -11.33 -2.29 -18.12
N GLN A 185 -10.79 -2.18 -19.33
CA GLN A 185 -9.74 -1.22 -19.65
C GLN A 185 -10.21 0.23 -19.50
N SER A 186 -11.45 0.54 -19.93
CA SER A 186 -12.05 1.86 -19.69
C SER A 186 -12.16 2.16 -18.19
N ALA A 187 -12.67 1.20 -17.41
CA ALA A 187 -12.74 1.35 -15.96
C ALA A 187 -11.36 1.45 -15.28
N ALA A 188 -10.31 0.85 -15.87
CA ALA A 188 -8.94 0.99 -15.39
C ALA A 188 -8.42 2.42 -15.58
N VAL A 189 -8.75 3.07 -16.69
CA VAL A 189 -8.43 4.48 -16.94
C VAL A 189 -9.15 5.39 -15.96
N GLU A 190 -10.46 5.19 -15.74
CA GLU A 190 -11.20 5.97 -14.72
C GLU A 190 -10.63 5.79 -13.30
N LEU A 191 -10.16 4.59 -12.98
CA LEU A 191 -9.50 4.33 -11.70
C LEU A 191 -8.14 5.03 -11.63
N HIS A 192 -7.39 5.04 -12.73
CA HIS A 192 -6.13 5.77 -12.86
C HIS A 192 -6.32 7.28 -12.68
N ASP A 193 -7.33 7.90 -13.29
CA ASP A 193 -7.66 9.32 -13.11
C ASP A 193 -7.95 9.66 -11.63
N LYS A 194 -8.71 8.79 -10.94
CA LYS A 194 -8.96 8.96 -9.50
C LYS A 194 -7.70 8.84 -8.67
N LEU A 195 -6.76 7.98 -9.07
CA LEU A 195 -5.47 7.83 -8.41
C LEU A 195 -4.59 9.06 -8.64
N ASP A 196 -4.59 9.63 -9.84
CA ASP A 196 -3.85 10.85 -10.16
C ASP A 196 -4.26 11.99 -9.22
N CYS A 197 -5.57 12.25 -9.10
CA CYS A 197 -6.11 13.23 -8.15
C CYS A 197 -5.64 12.95 -6.72
N ALA A 198 -5.79 11.70 -6.24
CA ALA A 198 -5.41 11.33 -4.88
C ALA A 198 -3.90 11.47 -4.61
N ILE A 199 -3.04 11.16 -5.59
CA ILE A 199 -1.58 11.33 -5.48
C ILE A 199 -1.23 12.81 -5.38
N ARG A 200 -1.82 13.66 -6.24
CA ARG A 200 -1.55 15.09 -6.28
C ARG A 200 -2.07 15.82 -5.05
N ASP A 201 -3.28 15.49 -4.58
CA ASP A 201 -3.86 16.05 -3.35
C ASP A 201 -3.03 15.73 -2.10
N GLN A 202 -2.26 14.64 -2.14
CA GLN A 202 -1.40 14.22 -1.03
C GLN A 202 0.06 14.59 -1.22
N ARG A 203 0.40 15.43 -2.21
CA ARG A 203 1.79 15.77 -2.56
C ARG A 203 2.61 16.24 -1.36
N GLU A 204 2.07 17.13 -0.54
CA GLU A 204 2.76 17.63 0.67
C GLU A 204 3.16 16.54 1.67
N LYS A 205 2.51 15.36 1.64
CA LYS A 205 2.77 14.27 2.57
C LYS A 205 3.87 13.32 2.12
N TRP A 206 4.07 13.18 0.81
CA TRP A 206 5.00 12.21 0.25
C TRP A 206 6.18 12.85 -0.48
N ASP A 207 6.04 14.08 -0.98
CA ASP A 207 7.06 14.79 -1.73
C ASP A 207 8.11 15.38 -0.78
N ALA A 208 9.20 14.65 -0.60
CA ALA A 208 10.34 15.07 0.20
C ALA A 208 11.33 15.94 -0.60
N SER A 209 11.08 16.17 -1.89
CA SER A 209 12.00 16.93 -2.74
C SER A 209 12.08 18.41 -2.33
N GLU A 210 10.95 18.98 -1.88
CA GLU A 210 10.82 20.40 -1.52
C GLU A 210 10.87 20.65 0.00
N VAL A 211 10.79 19.61 0.84
CA VAL A 211 10.73 19.75 2.30
C VAL A 211 12.11 20.06 2.89
N GLU A 212 12.24 21.22 3.55
CA GLU A 212 13.44 21.58 4.33
C GLU A 212 13.64 20.60 5.49
N GLY A 213 14.84 20.00 5.59
CA GLY A 213 15.16 19.00 6.62
C GLY A 213 14.88 17.55 6.26
N ALA A 214 14.36 17.25 5.06
CA ALA A 214 14.31 15.88 4.55
C ALA A 214 15.72 15.25 4.50
N CYS A 215 15.87 14.06 5.08
CA CYS A 215 17.15 13.37 5.18
C CYS A 215 17.00 11.84 5.19
N SER A 216 18.13 11.13 5.20
CA SER A 216 18.15 9.66 5.20
C SER A 216 17.50 9.02 6.41
N ASN A 217 17.41 9.71 7.55
CA ASN A 217 16.78 9.19 8.78
C ASN A 217 15.25 9.34 8.78
N CYS A 218 14.67 10.09 7.84
CA CYS A 218 13.23 10.26 7.74
C CYS A 218 12.51 8.95 7.39
N PHE A 219 11.19 8.93 7.60
CA PHE A 219 10.33 7.83 7.17
C PHE A 219 10.32 7.70 5.64
N TRP A 220 10.33 6.48 5.13
CA TRP A 220 10.27 6.18 3.70
C TRP A 220 8.89 5.64 3.34
N PRO A 221 8.02 6.41 2.66
CA PRO A 221 6.66 5.98 2.32
C PRO A 221 6.66 5.05 1.09
N ILE A 222 7.31 3.89 1.22
CA ILE A 222 7.61 2.99 0.09
C ILE A 222 6.35 2.56 -0.68
N ALA A 223 5.26 2.20 0.00
CA ALA A 223 4.00 1.83 -0.64
C ALA A 223 3.41 2.97 -1.47
N THR A 224 3.53 4.21 -1.02
CA THR A 224 3.11 5.40 -1.77
C THR A 224 3.99 5.60 -3.00
N TYR A 225 5.30 5.48 -2.86
CA TYR A 225 6.24 5.62 -3.98
C TYR A 225 6.06 4.52 -5.03
N GLN A 226 5.84 3.27 -4.60
CA GLN A 226 5.46 2.17 -5.47
C GLN A 226 4.16 2.48 -6.23
N ALA A 227 3.13 3.02 -5.55
CA ALA A 227 1.87 3.39 -6.19
C ALA A 227 2.06 4.51 -7.23
N ILE A 228 2.85 5.54 -6.92
CA ILE A 228 3.19 6.63 -7.85
C ILE A 228 3.95 6.10 -9.07
N LEU A 229 4.91 5.20 -8.86
CA LEU A 229 5.66 4.58 -9.96
C LEU A 229 4.73 3.77 -10.87
N LEU A 230 3.84 2.95 -10.30
CA LEU A 230 2.82 2.21 -11.06
C LEU A 230 1.88 3.14 -11.83
N HIS A 231 1.47 4.25 -11.22
CA HIS A 231 0.64 5.28 -11.86
C HIS A 231 1.32 5.88 -13.11
N ILE A 232 2.60 6.25 -13.01
CA ILE A 232 3.35 6.81 -14.15
C ILE A 232 3.55 5.76 -15.24
N ILE A 233 3.88 4.51 -14.86
CA ILE A 233 4.00 3.41 -15.82
C ILE A 233 2.66 3.17 -16.53
N PHE A 234 1.54 3.21 -15.81
CA PHE A 234 0.21 3.07 -16.40
C PHE A 234 -0.07 4.17 -17.43
N SER A 235 0.22 5.43 -17.10
CA SER A 235 0.09 6.55 -18.05
C SER A 235 0.92 6.33 -19.34
N ALA A 236 2.13 5.78 -19.21
CA ALA A 236 2.95 5.42 -20.37
C ALA A 236 2.35 4.24 -21.19
N LEU A 237 1.75 3.25 -20.52
CA LEU A 237 1.13 2.09 -21.16
C LEU A 237 -0.11 2.46 -21.97
N THR A 238 -0.98 3.33 -21.44
CA THR A 238 -2.24 3.72 -22.11
C THR A 238 -1.98 4.55 -23.37
N ARG A 239 -0.91 5.36 -23.37
CA ARG A 239 -0.51 6.20 -24.50
C ARG A 239 0.18 5.44 -25.64
N SER A 240 0.65 4.21 -25.39
CA SER A 240 1.33 3.36 -26.38
C SER A 240 0.38 2.63 -27.36
N GLY A 241 -0.91 3.01 -27.42
CA GLY A 241 -1.82 2.52 -28.45
C GLY A 241 -2.30 1.07 -28.29
N GLY A 242 -2.41 0.56 -27.05
CA GLY A 242 -3.14 -0.68 -26.75
C GLY A 242 -2.43 -2.00 -27.11
N ILE A 243 -1.33 -1.97 -27.86
CA ILE A 243 -0.40 -3.12 -27.91
C ILE A 243 0.32 -3.13 -26.56
N VAL A 244 0.11 -4.18 -25.76
CA VAL A 244 0.81 -4.41 -24.49
C VAL A 244 2.28 -4.72 -24.79
N ASN A 245 3.00 -3.72 -25.28
CA ASN A 245 4.44 -3.73 -25.23
C ASN A 245 4.81 -3.10 -23.88
N LEU A 246 5.02 -3.98 -22.90
CA LEU A 246 5.51 -3.60 -21.57
C LEU A 246 6.96 -3.06 -21.64
N ASP A 247 7.57 -3.08 -22.84
CA ASP A 247 8.78 -2.35 -23.17
C ASP A 247 8.35 -0.93 -23.59
N LEU A 248 8.17 -0.06 -22.59
CA LEU A 248 7.73 1.32 -22.73
C LEU A 248 8.60 2.05 -23.77
N LYS A 249 8.03 2.40 -24.93
CA LYS A 249 8.59 3.35 -25.91
C LYS A 249 7.81 4.68 -25.94
N ALA A 250 7.02 4.92 -24.89
CA ALA A 250 5.99 5.96 -24.85
C ALA A 250 6.51 7.31 -24.35
N SER A 251 5.88 8.39 -24.83
CA SER A 251 5.92 9.69 -24.17
C SER A 251 4.83 9.79 -23.10
N ILE A 252 5.20 10.30 -21.92
CA ILE A 252 4.26 10.64 -20.84
C ILE A 252 3.84 12.11 -20.93
N SER A 253 2.80 12.49 -20.20
CA SER A 253 2.40 13.90 -20.08
C SER A 253 3.48 14.73 -19.37
N ALA A 254 3.50 16.05 -19.59
CA ALA A 254 4.40 16.95 -18.87
C ALA A 254 4.15 16.94 -17.34
N GLU A 255 2.89 16.70 -16.95
CA GLU A 255 2.47 16.61 -15.56
C GLU A 255 3.00 15.32 -14.91
N ASP A 256 2.91 14.18 -15.59
CA ASP A 256 3.48 12.91 -15.13
C ASP A 256 5.01 12.97 -15.06
N PHE A 257 5.63 13.71 -15.97
CA PHE A 257 7.09 13.91 -15.94
C PHE A 257 7.52 14.76 -14.76
N THR A 258 6.71 15.78 -14.40
CA THR A 258 6.90 16.58 -13.19
C THR A 258 6.72 15.74 -11.92
N LEU A 259 5.72 14.83 -11.94
CA LEU A 259 5.51 13.87 -10.86
C LEU A 259 6.70 12.91 -10.71
N LEU A 260 7.24 12.40 -11.82
CA LEU A 260 8.43 11.55 -11.84
C LEU A 260 9.66 12.30 -11.29
N LYS A 261 9.87 13.56 -11.70
CA LYS A 261 10.94 14.42 -11.16
C LYS A 261 10.85 14.58 -9.65
N SER A 262 9.64 14.81 -9.14
CA SER A 262 9.38 14.98 -7.71
C SER A 262 9.63 13.68 -6.93
N LEU A 263 9.22 12.53 -7.49
CA LEU A 263 9.50 11.21 -6.92
C LEU A 263 11.01 10.94 -6.85
N VAL A 264 11.75 11.13 -7.95
CA VAL A 264 13.21 10.96 -7.98
C VAL A 264 13.90 11.92 -7.01
N GLY A 265 13.48 13.19 -6.98
CA GLY A 265 13.98 14.18 -6.04
C GLY A 265 13.76 13.78 -4.58
N SER A 266 12.58 13.23 -4.28
CA SER A 266 12.23 12.72 -2.95
C SER A 266 13.12 11.54 -2.55
N CYS A 267 13.27 10.53 -3.42
CA CYS A 267 14.15 9.40 -3.17
C CYS A 267 15.61 9.82 -2.95
N ARG A 268 16.08 10.82 -3.71
CA ARG A 268 17.42 11.40 -3.56
C ARG A 268 17.60 12.09 -2.21
N ARG A 269 16.66 12.96 -1.82
CA ARG A 269 16.68 13.69 -0.53
C ARG A 269 16.58 12.75 0.67
N LEU A 270 15.78 11.70 0.56
CA LEU A 270 15.62 10.66 1.56
C LEU A 270 16.77 9.64 1.56
N GLY A 271 17.78 9.81 0.69
CA GLY A 271 18.95 8.94 0.64
C GLY A 271 18.64 7.49 0.26
N MET A 272 17.55 7.24 -0.46
CA MET A 272 17.08 5.90 -0.81
C MET A 272 18.01 5.17 -1.78
N PHE A 273 18.87 5.88 -2.51
CA PHE A 273 19.83 5.30 -3.45
C PHE A 273 21.14 4.82 -2.81
N SER A 274 21.21 4.78 -1.47
CA SER A 274 22.41 4.41 -0.72
C SER A 274 22.15 3.14 0.09
N TYR A 275 22.98 2.11 -0.12
CA TYR A 275 22.86 0.83 0.58
C TYR A 275 23.03 0.97 2.10
N PRO A 276 24.02 1.71 2.64
CA PRO A 276 24.11 2.00 4.07
C PRO A 276 22.83 2.61 4.64
N ASN A 277 22.18 3.55 3.92
CA ASN A 277 20.93 4.14 4.38
C ASN A 277 19.77 3.14 4.38
N MET A 278 19.74 2.18 3.46
CA MET A 278 18.75 1.09 3.47
C MET A 278 18.94 0.19 4.70
N LEU A 279 20.19 -0.20 4.98
CA LEU A 279 20.53 -1.04 6.14
C LEU A 279 20.22 -0.34 7.46
N ALA A 280 20.47 0.96 7.55
CA ALA A 280 20.19 1.79 8.72
C ALA A 280 18.70 1.86 9.10
N LYS A 281 17.78 1.36 8.25
CA LYS A 281 16.35 1.21 8.59
C LYS A 281 16.06 0.05 9.53
N TYR A 282 17.02 -0.86 9.71
CA TYR A 282 16.86 -2.09 10.47
C TYR A 282 17.82 -2.13 11.66
N LYS A 283 17.49 -2.97 12.63
CA LYS A 283 18.27 -3.25 13.82
C LYS A 283 18.81 -4.68 13.76
N GLU A 284 19.90 -4.96 14.47
CA GLU A 284 20.45 -6.32 14.57
C GLU A 284 19.46 -7.33 15.20
N THR A 285 18.48 -6.85 15.97
CA THR A 285 17.41 -7.68 16.54
C THR A 285 16.34 -8.09 15.55
N ASP A 286 16.29 -7.46 14.37
CA ASP A 286 15.28 -7.76 13.36
C ASP A 286 15.56 -9.11 12.68
N LEU A 287 14.49 -9.80 12.29
CA LEU A 287 14.61 -11.11 11.66
C LEU A 287 15.32 -10.99 10.31
N PRO A 288 16.38 -11.76 10.03
CA PRO A 288 17.13 -11.65 8.76
C PRO A 288 16.28 -11.75 7.49
N PRO A 289 15.25 -12.64 7.39
CA PRO A 289 14.35 -12.66 6.23
C PRO A 289 13.55 -11.36 6.05
N PHE A 290 13.13 -10.72 7.16
CA PHE A 290 12.40 -9.45 7.12
C PHE A 290 13.30 -8.32 6.62
N VAL A 291 14.53 -8.25 7.15
CA VAL A 291 15.54 -7.27 6.70
C VAL A 291 15.84 -7.47 5.21
N TRP A 292 16.03 -8.72 4.77
CA TRP A 292 16.30 -9.03 3.37
C TRP A 292 15.17 -8.57 2.44
N VAL A 293 13.91 -8.91 2.76
CA VAL A 293 12.75 -8.50 1.95
C VAL A 293 12.70 -6.99 1.83
N GLY A 294 12.81 -6.27 2.95
CA GLY A 294 12.71 -4.82 2.93
C GLY A 294 13.87 -4.13 2.21
N VAL A 295 15.09 -4.67 2.29
CA VAL A 295 16.24 -4.18 1.52
C VAL A 295 16.05 -4.43 0.02
N GLU A 296 15.63 -5.63 -0.38
CA GLU A 296 15.37 -5.95 -1.78
C GLU A 296 14.18 -5.15 -2.34
N GLU A 297 13.18 -4.81 -1.51
CA GLU A 297 12.10 -3.90 -1.89
C GLU A 297 12.63 -2.53 -2.30
N PHE A 298 13.52 -1.93 -1.50
CA PHE A 298 14.13 -0.65 -1.87
C PHE A 298 14.98 -0.75 -3.13
N LYS A 299 15.82 -1.80 -3.26
CA LYS A 299 16.66 -1.98 -4.45
C LYS A 299 15.81 -2.15 -5.71
N ARG A 300 14.80 -3.03 -5.69
CA ARG A 300 13.96 -3.34 -6.86
C ARG A 300 13.09 -2.15 -7.24
N PHE A 301 12.58 -1.40 -6.27
CA PHE A 301 11.92 -0.12 -6.51
C PHE A 301 12.86 0.88 -7.20
N ASN A 302 14.06 1.10 -6.66
CA ASN A 302 15.02 2.06 -7.23
C ASN A 302 15.51 1.66 -8.63
N ILE A 303 15.73 0.36 -8.89
CA ILE A 303 16.06 -0.15 -10.23
C ILE A 303 14.92 0.08 -11.20
N SER A 304 13.67 -0.13 -10.77
CA SER A 304 12.50 0.12 -11.60
C SER A 304 12.33 1.61 -11.89
N LEU A 305 12.57 2.47 -10.90
CA LEU A 305 12.59 3.92 -11.09
C LEU A 305 13.66 4.36 -12.08
N TYR A 306 14.89 3.83 -11.97
CA TYR A 306 15.99 4.07 -12.91
C TYR A 306 15.64 3.61 -14.33
N LYS A 307 15.12 2.39 -14.48
CA LYS A 307 14.68 1.83 -15.76
C LYS A 307 13.64 2.74 -16.44
N LEU A 308 12.64 3.20 -15.69
CA LEU A 308 11.62 4.11 -16.21
C LEU A 308 12.21 5.46 -16.63
N CYS A 309 13.10 6.04 -15.81
CA CYS A 309 13.78 7.30 -16.14
C CYS A 309 14.56 7.19 -17.45
N GLY A 310 15.28 6.08 -17.66
CA GLY A 310 16.01 5.81 -18.90
C GLY A 310 15.08 5.67 -20.11
N GLN A 311 13.95 4.99 -19.96
CA GLN A 311 12.96 4.79 -21.04
C GLN A 311 12.24 6.09 -21.46
N LEU A 312 12.07 7.04 -20.54
CA LEU A 312 11.35 8.30 -20.79
C LEU A 312 12.25 9.47 -21.16
N SER A 313 13.55 9.38 -20.91
CA SER A 313 14.51 10.42 -21.28
C SER A 313 14.63 10.45 -22.80
N SER A 314 14.04 11.46 -23.45
CA SER A 314 14.27 11.75 -24.86
C SER A 314 15.69 12.31 -24.98
N ALA A 315 16.62 11.50 -25.48
CA ALA A 315 18.03 11.87 -25.62
C ALA A 315 18.21 13.03 -26.64
N GLY A 316 18.03 14.26 -26.19
CA GLY A 316 18.63 15.43 -26.82
C GLY A 316 20.13 15.46 -26.46
N PRO A 317 21.03 15.80 -27.39
CA PRO A 317 22.45 15.91 -27.09
C PRO A 317 22.69 17.03 -26.05
N GLY A 318 22.94 16.65 -24.79
CA GLY A 318 23.27 17.56 -23.69
C GLY A 318 22.40 17.45 -22.44
N ASP A 319 21.25 16.77 -22.50
CA ASP A 319 20.38 16.62 -21.33
C ASP A 319 20.93 15.59 -20.35
N LYS A 320 21.07 15.98 -19.08
CA LYS A 320 21.48 15.07 -18.01
C LYS A 320 20.34 14.07 -17.73
N PRO A 321 20.65 12.77 -17.54
CA PRO A 321 19.62 11.80 -17.17
C PRO A 321 18.97 12.20 -15.84
N LEU A 322 17.66 11.97 -15.73
CA LEU A 322 16.90 12.31 -14.51
C LEU A 322 17.42 11.56 -13.28
N LEU A 323 17.86 10.32 -13.47
CA LEU A 323 18.50 9.46 -12.50
C LEU A 323 19.65 8.72 -13.18
N SER A 324 20.88 8.97 -12.75
CA SER A 324 22.08 8.33 -13.30
C SER A 324 22.42 7.03 -12.58
N ALA A 325 23.02 6.06 -13.28
CA ALA A 325 23.57 4.86 -12.66
C ALA A 325 24.63 5.16 -11.59
N SER A 326 25.35 6.28 -11.73
CA SER A 326 26.34 6.75 -10.76
C SER A 326 25.74 7.13 -9.39
N GLU A 327 24.44 7.40 -9.33
CA GLU A 327 23.73 7.71 -8.09
C GLU A 327 23.33 6.44 -7.32
N LEU A 328 23.32 5.28 -7.99
CA LEU A 328 22.87 4.02 -7.40
C LEU A 328 24.02 3.34 -6.63
N GLN A 329 24.11 3.67 -5.34
CA GLN A 329 25.13 3.18 -4.41
C GLN A 329 24.66 1.94 -3.65
N PHE A 330 24.22 0.92 -4.39
CA PHE A 330 23.81 -0.38 -3.87
C PHE A 330 24.05 -1.49 -4.90
N PRO A 331 24.21 -2.75 -4.47
CA PRO A 331 24.35 -3.88 -5.39
C PRO A 331 23.03 -4.16 -6.12
N LEU A 332 23.11 -4.73 -7.33
CA LEU A 332 21.92 -5.17 -8.06
C LEU A 332 21.02 -6.08 -7.19
N PRO A 333 19.68 -6.02 -7.37
CA PRO A 333 18.77 -6.98 -6.76
C PRO A 333 19.22 -8.41 -7.02
N SER A 334 18.97 -9.28 -6.06
CA SER A 334 19.46 -10.67 -6.09
C SER A 334 18.35 -11.66 -5.77
N ASN A 335 18.60 -12.93 -6.11
CA ASN A 335 17.77 -14.08 -5.76
C ASN A 335 16.28 -13.89 -6.13
N ASP A 336 16.01 -13.73 -7.43
CA ASP A 336 14.64 -13.62 -7.96
C ASP A 336 13.69 -14.75 -7.55
N PRO A 337 14.11 -16.03 -7.44
CA PRO A 337 13.24 -17.08 -6.93
C PRO A 337 12.78 -16.82 -5.49
N MET A 338 13.69 -16.39 -4.62
CA MET A 338 13.37 -16.03 -3.23
C MET A 338 12.41 -14.84 -3.17
N TRP A 339 12.67 -13.78 -3.95
CA TRP A 339 11.80 -12.61 -4.03
C TRP A 339 10.35 -12.92 -4.49
N ASN A 340 10.18 -13.94 -5.34
CA ASN A 340 8.87 -14.31 -5.85
C ASN A 340 8.18 -15.43 -5.05
N SER A 341 8.84 -15.95 -4.03
CA SER A 341 8.29 -17.02 -3.21
C SER A 341 7.15 -16.50 -2.30
N THR A 342 6.10 -17.31 -2.18
CA THR A 342 4.91 -16.98 -1.38
C THR A 342 4.70 -17.96 -0.22
N GLY A 343 5.30 -19.15 -0.32
CA GLY A 343 5.29 -20.17 0.72
C GLY A 343 6.56 -20.15 1.57
N LYS A 344 6.41 -20.56 2.83
CA LYS A 344 7.52 -20.73 3.76
C LYS A 344 8.55 -21.76 3.28
N GLU A 345 8.07 -22.84 2.65
CA GLU A 345 8.92 -23.93 2.15
C GLU A 345 9.82 -23.46 1.00
N ASP A 346 9.22 -22.82 -0.01
CA ASP A 346 9.95 -22.21 -1.14
C ASP A 346 10.99 -21.20 -0.64
N TRP A 347 10.60 -20.35 0.32
CA TRP A 347 11.51 -19.37 0.91
C TRP A 347 12.74 -20.03 1.53
N HIS A 348 12.54 -21.06 2.37
CA HIS A 348 13.63 -21.79 3.00
C HIS A 348 14.53 -22.53 2.01
N ALA A 349 14.00 -23.00 0.88
CA ALA A 349 14.79 -23.66 -0.16
C ALA A 349 15.82 -22.71 -0.80
N TYR A 350 15.50 -21.42 -0.91
CA TYR A 350 16.38 -20.41 -1.52
C TYR A 350 17.17 -19.57 -0.51
N ALA A 351 16.75 -19.54 0.75
CA ALA A 351 17.36 -18.78 1.84
C ALA A 351 18.63 -19.44 2.41
N LYS A 352 19.68 -19.54 1.59
CA LYS A 352 21.03 -19.92 2.03
C LYS A 352 21.67 -18.78 2.83
N GLU A 353 22.52 -19.08 3.82
CA GLU A 353 23.17 -18.06 4.67
C GLU A 353 23.95 -17.01 3.86
N GLU A 354 24.61 -17.43 2.79
CA GLU A 354 25.36 -16.57 1.85
C GLU A 354 24.48 -15.54 1.11
N ASN A 355 23.17 -15.79 1.05
CA ASN A 355 22.20 -14.93 0.39
C ASN A 355 21.49 -13.96 1.35
N MET A 356 21.74 -14.07 2.66
CA MET A 356 21.11 -13.20 3.67
C MET A 356 21.84 -11.85 3.76
N VAL A 357 21.09 -10.79 4.07
CA VAL A 357 21.67 -9.47 4.30
C VAL A 357 22.44 -9.48 5.61
N SER A 358 23.70 -9.04 5.56
CA SER A 358 24.49 -8.69 6.74
C SER A 358 24.51 -7.18 6.90
N LEU A 359 24.07 -6.68 8.06
CA LEU A 359 24.06 -5.24 8.37
C LEU A 359 25.48 -4.63 8.41
N ASN A 360 26.50 -5.46 8.59
CA ASN A 360 27.91 -5.03 8.67
C ASN A 360 28.64 -5.10 7.32
N ASN A 361 28.01 -5.64 6.28
CA ASN A 361 28.63 -5.76 4.96
C ASN A 361 27.91 -4.89 3.93
N GLU A 362 28.54 -3.78 3.55
CA GLU A 362 27.97 -2.80 2.62
C GLU A 362 28.15 -3.17 1.13
N PHE A 363 28.93 -4.23 0.82
CA PHE A 363 29.20 -4.69 -0.55
C PHE A 363 29.61 -3.57 -1.54
N ARG A 364 30.45 -2.60 -1.10
CA ARG A 364 30.82 -1.41 -1.88
C ARG A 364 31.37 -1.70 -3.28
N GLU A 365 32.11 -2.80 -3.43
CA GLU A 365 32.68 -3.22 -4.72
C GLU A 365 31.62 -3.71 -5.73
N LYS A 366 30.43 -4.09 -5.25
CA LYS A 366 29.33 -4.58 -6.09
C LYS A 366 28.31 -3.49 -6.44
N TRP A 367 28.54 -2.23 -6.04
CA TRP A 367 27.59 -1.15 -6.27
C TRP A 367 27.46 -0.80 -7.76
N ILE A 368 26.23 -0.56 -8.20
CA ILE A 368 25.93 -0.20 -9.61
C ILE A 368 26.72 1.03 -10.06
N SER A 369 26.86 2.02 -9.18
CA SER A 369 27.66 3.23 -9.42
C SER A 369 29.11 2.96 -9.82
N LYS A 370 29.71 1.81 -9.45
CA LYS A 370 31.06 1.42 -9.87
C LYS A 370 31.14 0.94 -11.32
N CYS A 371 30.02 0.54 -11.90
CA CYS A 371 29.91 0.14 -13.30
C CYS A 371 29.20 1.19 -14.16
N ALA A 372 28.96 2.40 -13.63
CA ALA A 372 28.18 3.43 -14.30
C ALA A 372 28.77 3.82 -15.66
N ASP A 373 30.09 3.91 -15.78
CA ASP A 373 30.78 4.25 -17.03
C ASP A 373 30.59 3.17 -18.11
N ILE A 374 30.57 1.89 -17.70
CA ILE A 374 30.34 0.75 -18.61
C ILE A 374 28.87 0.72 -19.07
N LEU A 375 27.93 0.97 -18.15
CA LEU A 375 26.50 1.03 -18.46
C LEU A 375 26.15 2.23 -19.35
N GLY A 376 26.84 3.36 -19.17
CA GLY A 376 26.71 4.53 -20.05
C GLY A 376 27.17 4.23 -21.48
N PHE A 377 28.26 3.47 -21.63
CA PHE A 377 28.79 3.07 -22.94
C PHE A 377 27.90 2.05 -23.69
N LEU A 378 27.17 1.19 -22.98
CA LEU A 378 26.24 0.22 -23.58
C LEU A 378 24.88 0.81 -23.95
N ALA A 379 24.55 1.99 -23.43
CA ALA A 379 23.28 2.70 -23.66
C ALA A 379 23.36 3.78 -24.75
N SER A 380 24.58 4.17 -25.15
CA SER A 380 24.91 4.96 -26.35
C SER A 380 25.09 4.06 -27.56
#